data_AF-A0A7Y6Y105-F1
#
_entry.id   AF-A0A7Y6Y105-F1
#
_cell.length_a   1.000
_cell.length_b   1.000
_cell.length_c   1.000
_cell.angle_alpha   90.00
_cell.angle_beta   90.00
_cell.angle_gamma   90.00
#
_symmetry.space_group_name_H-M   'P 1'
#
loop_
_entity.id
_entity.type
_entity.pdbx_description
1 polymer ?
#
loop_
_entity_poly.entity_id
_entity_poly.type
_entity_poly.pdbx_seq_one_letter_code
_entity_poly.pdbx_strand_id
1 'polypeptide(L)' 'MTIGLGHYLTVGAILFVFGVLGIFLNRKNVIIILMSVEL' A
#
# COMPACT_ATOMS: atom_id res chain seq x y z
N MET A 1 9.58 0.23 25.88
CA MET A 1 9.22 0.85 24.59
C MET A 1 7.92 0.22 24.11
N THR A 2 6.78 0.85 24.36
CA THR A 2 5.46 0.33 23.97
C THR A 2 5.10 0.91 22.60
N ILE A 3 4.98 0.05 21.59
CA ILE A 3 4.51 0.47 20.27
C ILE A 3 2.99 0.67 20.40
N GLY A 4 2.57 1.93 20.45
CA GLY A 4 1.15 2.28 20.52
C GLY A 4 0.42 1.93 19.22
N LEU A 5 -0.89 1.66 19.32
CA LEU A 5 -1.77 1.29 18.21
C LEU A 5 -1.61 2.20 16.97
N GLY A 6 -1.40 3.51 17.19
CA GLY A 6 -1.17 4.46 16.10
C GLY A 6 -0.03 4.10 15.16
N HIS A 7 1.05 3.45 15.63
CA HIS A 7 2.15 3.04 14.76
C HIS A 7 1.73 1.96 13.76
N TYR A 8 0.92 0.99 14.19
CA TYR A 8 0.40 -0.06 13.31
C TYR A 8 -0.57 0.51 12.27
N LEU A 9 -1.46 1.43 12.67
CA LEU A 9 -2.35 2.11 11.73
C LEU A 9 -1.59 2.97 10.73
N THR A 10 -0.54 3.68 11.17
CA THR A 10 0.29 4.49 10.26
C THR A 10 0.99 3.62 9.22
N VAL A 11 1.56 2.49 9.62
CA VAL A 11 2.20 1.56 8.66
C VAL A 11 1.16 0.98 7.69
N GLY A 12 0.00 0.56 8.18
CA GLY A 12 -1.10 0.08 7.33
C GLY A 12 -1.60 1.14 6.34
N ALA A 13 -1.73 2.39 6.79
CA ALA A 13 -2.12 3.51 5.95
C ALA A 13 -1.05 3.80 4.87
N ILE A 14 0.23 3.74 5.22
CA ILE A 14 1.34 3.91 4.26
C ILE A 14 1.29 2.82 3.19
N LEU A 15 1.18 1.55 3.58
CA LEU A 15 1.11 0.43 2.63
C LEU A 15 -0.10 0.56 1.70
N PHE A 16 -1.27 0.90 2.24
CA PHE A 16 -2.48 1.12 1.45
C PHE A 16 -2.32 2.25 0.42
N VAL A 17 -1.72 3.38 0.82
CA VAL A 17 -1.45 4.49 -0.10
C VAL A 17 -0.49 4.06 -1.21
N PHE A 18 0.55 3.29 -0.91
CA PHE A 18 1.48 2.77 -1.92
C PHE A 18 0.81 1.79 -2.88
N GLY A 19 -0.06 0.90 -2.40
CA GLY A 19 -0.86 0.01 -3.26
C GLY A 19 -1.74 0.82 -4.21
N VAL A 20 -2.52 1.77 -3.70
CA VAL A 20 -3.39 2.63 -4.52
C VAL A 20 -2.59 3.43 -5.54
N LEU A 21 -1.46 4.03 -5.15
CA LEU A 21 -0.60 4.80 -6.06
C LEU A 21 0.04 3.92 -7.15
N GLY A 22 0.40 2.68 -6.83
CA GLY A 22 0.95 1.70 -7.77
C GLY A 22 0.02 1.42 -8.96
N ILE A 23 -1.29 1.38 -8.71
CA ILE A 23 -2.32 1.16 -9.74
C ILE A 23 -2.35 2.33 -10.75
N PHE A 24 -2.32 3.57 -10.28
CA PHE A 24 -2.41 4.75 -11.16
C PHE A 24 -1.11 5.03 -11.92
N LEU A 25 0.04 4.81 -11.29
CA LEU A 25 1.35 5.02 -11.91
C LEU A 25 1.62 4.02 -13.03
N ASN A 26 1.24 2.76 -12.86
CA ASN A 26 1.59 1.66 -13.76
C ASN A 26 0.38 1.09 -14.54
N ARG A 27 -0.53 1.97 -14.99
CA ARG A 27 -1.76 1.57 -15.72
C ARG A 27 -1.56 0.69 -16.97
N LYS A 28 -0.35 0.61 -17.52
CA LYS A 28 -0.02 -0.26 -18.68
C LYS A 28 0.49 -1.66 -18.28
N ASN A 29 0.88 -1.85 -17.02
CA ASN A 29 1.47 -3.09 -16.52
C ASN A 29 0.47 -3.80 -15.60
N VAL A 30 -0.33 -4.69 -16.18
CA VAL A 30 -1.39 -5.38 -15.42
C VAL A 30 -0.85 -6.19 -14.24
N ILE A 31 0.37 -6.73 -14.33
CA ILE A 31 1.03 -7.47 -13.25
C ILE A 31 1.26 -6.58 -12.03
N ILE A 32 1.65 -5.32 -12.23
CA ILE A 32 1.89 -4.37 -11.14
C ILE A 32 0.57 -3.94 -10.51
N ILE A 33 -0.48 -3.80 -11.32
CA ILE A 33 -1.83 -3.51 -10.83
C ILE A 33 -2.33 -4.67 -9.96
N LEU A 34 -2.16 -5.93 -10.40
CA LEU A 34 -2.54 -7.11 -9.63
C LEU A 34 -1.74 -7.23 -8.33
N MET A 35 -0.43 -7.01 -8.37
CA MET A 35 0.43 -6.99 -7.17
C MET A 35 0.04 -5.86 -6.21
N SER A 36 -0.43 -4.71 -6.72
CA SER A 36 -0.90 -3.58 -5.89
C SER A 36 -2.27 -3.83 -5.26
N VAL A 37 -3.04 -4.81 -5.74
CA VAL A 37 -4.32 -5.25 -5.14
C VAL A 37 -4.08 -6.31 -4.04
N GLU A 38 -3.04 -7.13 -4.19
CA GLU A 38 -2.62 -8.07 -3.14
C GLU A 38 -1.83 -7.40 -2.00
N LEU A 39 -1.26 -6.22 -2.25
CA LEU A 39 -0.58 -5.37 -1.26
C LEU A 39 -1.57 -4.61 -0.38
#